data_AF-A0A2S4Z4X7-F1
#
_entry.id   AF-A0A2S4Z4X7-F1
#
_cell.length_a   1.000
_cell.length_b   1.000
_cell.length_c   1.000
_cell.angle_alpha   90.00
_cell.angle_beta   90.00
_cell.angle_gamma   90.00
#
_symmetry.space_group_name_H-M   'P 1'
#
loop_
_entity.id
_entity.type
_entity.pdbx_description
1 polymer ?
#
loop_
_entity_poly.entity_id
_entity_poly.type
_entity_poly.pdbx_seq_one_letter_code
_entity_poly.pdbx_strand_id
1 'polypeptide(L)'
;MADTVYDVTTFAASVSPHTDIGRVINEIIADIKSRQTTQNTRPGAVIYIPPGHYDLLSRVTVDISFLTIKGSGHGFLSEAIRDGSATGSWFEVQPGSSHIRVLNTDGNSEAFLVQRAGRPEDVGRLSGVVFQDFCIDGVSAVKPYTPGNSKTGISVQSDNDSFRIEGMGFVYLEHAMTVRGADACSFTNNFVAECGSSIELTGASQSVKITNNYLISAWAGFSIYAEKAEGINISGNTILWACNITLTEANRSTISANKLLSNFPGMISLLNGSSGNLISGNHFRRVYGDGTSTRFDDLYGLVHLSGDDNAVIANQFSYSVPPQNISPAGSDPTIILVAGGARNYLATNNISANVGVKVVLDASSTETKLLYTAQNSQVRAYTENYALVATP
;
A
#
# COMPACT_ATOMS: atom_id res chain seq x y z
N MET A 1 40.29 -0.30 -0.22
CA MET A 1 38.90 -0.19 -0.70
C MET A 1 38.10 0.48 0.41
N ALA A 2 37.16 1.35 0.06
CA ALA A 2 36.21 1.89 1.04
C ALA A 2 35.42 0.72 1.64
N ASP A 3 35.26 0.68 2.96
CA ASP A 3 34.38 -0.31 3.60
C ASP A 3 32.94 -0.05 3.17
N THR A 4 32.29 -1.03 2.54
CA THR A 4 30.92 -0.90 2.01
C THR A 4 29.92 -1.68 2.84
N VAL A 5 30.31 -2.24 3.98
CA VAL A 5 29.41 -2.99 4.86
C VAL A 5 29.54 -2.44 6.28
N TYR A 6 28.43 -1.94 6.80
CA TYR A 6 28.36 -1.36 8.12
C TYR A 6 27.39 -2.15 8.98
N ASP A 7 27.67 -2.25 10.27
CA ASP A 7 26.75 -2.75 11.29
C ASP A 7 26.53 -1.64 12.30
N VAL A 8 25.26 -1.26 12.52
CA VAL A 8 24.89 -0.15 13.40
C VAL A 8 25.37 -0.32 14.84
N THR A 9 25.63 -1.56 15.28
CA THR A 9 26.09 -1.89 16.64
C THR A 9 27.61 -1.85 16.81
N THR A 10 28.37 -1.84 15.71
CA THR A 10 29.85 -1.84 15.75
C THR A 10 30.47 -0.59 15.16
N PHE A 11 29.72 0.16 14.34
CA PHE A 11 30.18 1.45 13.84
C PHE A 11 30.39 2.44 14.99
N ALA A 12 31.54 3.12 14.98
CA ALA A 12 31.95 4.07 16.02
C ALA A 12 31.21 5.42 15.88
N ALA A 13 29.89 5.39 16.02
CA ALA A 13 29.03 6.58 16.00
C ALA A 13 29.15 7.41 17.29
N SER A 14 28.63 8.64 17.23
CA SER A 14 28.58 9.55 18.38
C SER A 14 27.63 9.10 19.48
N VAL A 15 26.70 8.19 19.18
CA VAL A 15 25.68 7.66 20.09
C VAL A 15 25.47 6.17 19.87
N SER A 16 24.89 5.49 20.86
CA SER A 16 24.45 4.10 20.71
C SER A 16 23.27 3.99 19.74
N PRO A 17 23.20 2.97 18.87
CA PRO A 17 22.02 2.73 18.03
C PRO A 17 20.77 2.41 18.86
N HIS A 18 20.93 1.95 20.11
CA HIS A 18 19.79 1.73 21.01
C HIS A 18 19.18 3.04 21.54
N THR A 19 19.91 4.15 21.43
CA THR A 19 19.45 5.47 21.87
C THR A 19 18.95 6.31 20.69
N ASP A 20 19.68 6.33 19.58
CA ASP A 20 19.24 6.98 18.34
C ASP A 20 19.90 6.33 17.11
N ILE A 21 19.29 5.26 16.61
CA ILE A 21 19.75 4.59 15.38
C ILE A 21 19.70 5.53 14.17
N GLY A 22 18.78 6.50 14.17
CA GLY A 22 18.68 7.47 13.09
C GLY A 22 19.93 8.33 12.97
N ARG A 23 20.47 8.77 14.11
CA ARG A 23 21.77 9.45 14.18
C ARG A 23 22.90 8.55 13.68
N VAL A 24 22.96 7.29 14.13
CA VAL A 24 24.00 6.32 13.71
C VAL A 24 23.97 6.11 12.19
N ILE A 25 22.80 5.88 11.59
CA ILE A 25 22.66 5.66 10.15
C ILE A 25 23.07 6.92 9.36
N ASN A 26 22.69 8.12 9.81
CA ASN A 26 23.11 9.36 9.17
C ASN A 26 24.64 9.55 9.21
N GLU A 27 25.30 9.17 10.30
CA GLU A 27 26.77 9.22 10.40
C GLU A 27 27.44 8.19 9.49
N ILE A 28 26.86 7.00 9.34
CA ILE A 28 27.31 6.01 8.35
C ILE A 28 27.17 6.57 6.92
N ILE A 29 26.04 7.20 6.58
CA ILE A 29 25.82 7.82 5.26
C ILE A 29 26.85 8.94 5.01
N ALA A 30 27.15 9.75 6.03
CA ALA A 30 28.19 10.79 5.94
C ALA A 30 29.58 10.18 5.69
N ASP A 31 29.93 9.10 6.38
CA ASP A 31 31.18 8.37 6.18
C ASP A 31 31.25 7.76 4.76
N ILE A 32 30.19 7.14 4.26
CA ILE A 32 30.09 6.66 2.87
C ILE A 32 30.42 7.79 1.89
N LYS A 33 29.75 8.95 2.04
CA LYS A 33 29.95 10.12 1.16
C LYS A 33 31.36 10.67 1.23
N SER A 34 32.00 10.63 2.40
CA SER A 34 33.39 11.07 2.58
C SER A 34 34.39 10.19 1.83
N ARG A 35 34.05 8.90 1.64
CA ARG A 35 34.91 7.91 0.99
C ARG A 35 34.58 7.70 -0.50
N GLN A 36 33.34 7.98 -0.92
CA GLN A 36 32.84 7.78 -2.28
C GLN A 36 32.67 9.12 -3.02
N THR A 37 33.79 9.79 -3.28
CA THR A 37 33.77 11.22 -3.65
C THR A 37 33.53 11.49 -5.14
N THR A 38 33.93 10.58 -6.04
CA THR A 38 33.80 10.77 -7.50
C THR A 38 32.64 9.97 -8.09
N GLN A 39 32.12 10.40 -9.26
CA GLN A 39 30.99 9.73 -9.93
C GLN A 39 31.27 8.23 -10.21
N ASN A 40 32.51 7.88 -10.55
CA ASN A 40 32.89 6.50 -10.89
C ASN A 40 33.31 5.66 -9.68
N THR A 41 33.20 6.21 -8.47
CA THR A 41 33.59 5.54 -7.21
C THR A 41 32.48 5.60 -6.17
N ARG A 42 31.21 5.58 -6.61
CA ARG A 42 30.01 5.56 -5.76
C ARG A 42 29.23 4.25 -5.89
N PRO A 43 29.81 3.10 -5.46
CA PRO A 43 29.12 1.81 -5.50
C PRO A 43 27.96 1.70 -4.48
N GLY A 44 27.78 2.68 -3.58
CA GLY A 44 26.84 2.56 -2.47
C GLY A 44 27.41 1.70 -1.34
N ALA A 45 26.54 1.19 -0.47
CA ALA A 45 26.93 0.41 0.70
C ALA A 45 25.76 -0.40 1.25
N VAL A 46 26.05 -1.27 2.21
CA VAL A 46 25.07 -2.01 3.01
C VAL A 46 25.18 -1.53 4.46
N ILE A 47 24.05 -1.18 5.06
CA ILE A 47 23.91 -0.91 6.50
C ILE A 47 23.07 -2.04 7.09
N TYR A 48 23.67 -2.83 7.96
CA TYR A 48 23.03 -3.94 8.64
C TYR A 48 22.54 -3.53 10.03
N ILE A 49 21.31 -3.94 10.34
CA ILE A 49 20.63 -3.74 11.62
C ILE A 49 20.41 -5.13 12.23
N PRO A 50 21.22 -5.56 13.21
CA PRO A 50 20.99 -6.81 13.91
C PRO A 50 19.60 -6.87 14.59
N PRO A 51 19.11 -8.04 15.01
CA PRO A 51 17.94 -8.11 15.88
C PRO A 51 18.18 -7.37 17.21
N GLY A 52 17.25 -6.50 17.58
CA GLY A 52 17.32 -5.64 18.75
C GLY A 52 16.27 -4.54 18.71
N HIS A 53 16.11 -3.83 19.82
CA HIS A 53 15.26 -2.64 19.91
C HIS A 53 16.11 -1.37 19.74
N TYR A 54 15.71 -0.54 18.80
CA TYR A 54 16.44 0.65 18.41
C TYR A 54 15.52 1.86 18.36
N ASP A 55 15.79 2.87 19.18
CA ASP A 55 15.06 4.12 19.12
C ASP A 55 15.56 4.96 17.97
N LEU A 56 14.64 5.53 17.19
CA LEU A 56 14.92 6.51 16.16
C LEU A 56 14.35 7.84 16.64
N LEU A 57 15.25 8.74 17.05
CA LEU A 57 14.92 10.09 17.52
C LEU A 57 15.18 11.14 16.44
N SER A 58 16.18 10.87 15.59
CA SER A 58 16.54 11.70 14.44
C SER A 58 16.12 11.03 13.14
N ARG A 59 15.43 11.74 12.24
CA ARG A 59 15.09 11.23 10.90
C ARG A 59 16.36 10.87 10.11
N VAL A 60 16.33 9.72 9.45
CA VAL A 60 17.38 9.31 8.50
C VAL A 60 17.15 9.98 7.15
N THR A 61 18.19 10.60 6.58
CA THR A 61 18.15 11.15 5.22
C THR A 61 19.03 10.33 4.28
N VAL A 62 18.41 9.64 3.33
CA VAL A 62 19.08 8.87 2.28
C VAL A 62 19.15 9.72 1.00
N ASP A 63 20.35 10.17 0.64
CA ASP A 63 20.61 11.00 -0.55
C ASP A 63 21.64 10.38 -1.52
N ILE A 64 21.93 9.10 -1.33
CA ILE A 64 22.86 8.31 -2.15
C ILE A 64 22.16 7.11 -2.80
N SER A 65 22.58 6.77 -4.02
CA SER A 65 22.11 5.58 -4.75
C SER A 65 22.79 4.31 -4.24
N PHE A 66 22.20 3.16 -4.56
CA PHE A 66 22.75 1.83 -4.25
C PHE A 66 22.98 1.57 -2.75
N LEU A 67 22.28 2.30 -1.87
CA LEU A 67 22.27 2.04 -0.44
C LEU A 67 21.29 0.91 -0.13
N THR A 68 21.76 -0.13 0.52
CA THR A 68 20.91 -1.16 1.13
C THR A 68 20.89 -0.97 2.63
N ILE A 69 19.71 -0.76 3.22
CA ILE A 69 19.52 -0.84 4.67
C ILE A 69 18.76 -2.13 4.94
N LYS A 70 19.38 -3.05 5.70
CA LYS A 70 18.81 -4.37 5.91
C LYS A 70 18.87 -4.85 7.34
N GLY A 71 17.89 -5.67 7.73
CA GLY A 71 17.88 -6.39 9.00
C GLY A 71 17.91 -7.91 8.84
N SER A 72 17.33 -8.59 9.83
CA SER A 72 17.22 -10.05 9.95
C SER A 72 15.81 -10.52 10.33
N GLY A 73 14.77 -9.70 10.09
CA GLY A 73 13.38 -10.11 10.22
C GLY A 73 12.39 -8.94 10.30
N HIS A 74 11.18 -9.15 9.78
CA HIS A 74 10.10 -8.16 9.76
C HIS A 74 9.45 -7.91 11.14
N GLY A 75 9.61 -8.82 12.10
CA GLY A 75 9.35 -8.53 13.51
C GLY A 75 7.92 -8.16 13.92
N PHE A 76 6.90 -8.42 13.09
CA PHE A 76 5.53 -7.98 13.38
C PHE A 76 4.94 -8.64 14.64
N LEU A 77 4.33 -7.82 15.50
CA LEU A 77 3.43 -8.22 16.57
C LEU A 77 2.19 -7.31 16.48
N SER A 78 0.99 -7.88 16.69
CA SER A 78 -0.24 -7.09 16.67
C SER A 78 -0.35 -6.21 17.92
N GLU A 79 -0.02 -4.94 17.76
CA GLU A 79 -0.16 -3.94 18.80
C GLU A 79 -1.63 -3.58 19.03
N ALA A 80 -2.47 -3.65 17.99
CA ALA A 80 -3.91 -3.41 18.11
C ALA A 80 -4.60 -4.41 19.03
N ILE A 81 -4.15 -5.68 19.04
CA ILE A 81 -4.63 -6.69 19.99
C ILE A 81 -4.03 -6.45 21.36
N ARG A 82 -2.72 -6.15 21.45
CA ARG A 82 -2.04 -5.84 22.72
C ARG A 82 -2.77 -4.73 23.47
N ASP A 83 -3.06 -3.62 22.80
CA ASP A 83 -3.66 -2.43 23.42
C ASP A 83 -5.12 -2.66 23.85
N GLY A 84 -5.79 -3.67 23.27
CA GLY A 84 -7.13 -4.09 23.65
C GLY A 84 -7.16 -5.22 24.70
N SER A 85 -6.00 -5.71 25.16
CA SER A 85 -5.88 -6.92 25.98
C SER A 85 -5.29 -6.65 27.36
N ALA A 86 -5.58 -7.52 28.33
CA ALA A 86 -4.84 -7.59 29.59
C ALA A 86 -3.54 -8.40 29.36
N THR A 87 -2.40 -7.72 29.26
CA THR A 87 -1.13 -8.32 28.80
C THR A 87 -0.21 -8.81 29.92
N GLY A 88 -0.65 -8.79 31.19
CA GLY A 88 0.20 -9.12 32.35
C GLY A 88 0.76 -10.56 32.37
N SER A 89 0.19 -11.48 31.58
CA SER A 89 0.66 -12.86 31.40
C SER A 89 1.31 -13.12 30.04
N TRP A 90 1.45 -12.09 29.20
CA TRP A 90 2.07 -12.23 27.90
C TRP A 90 3.59 -12.35 28.05
N PHE A 91 4.21 -13.16 27.20
CA PHE A 91 5.67 -13.28 27.14
C PHE A 91 6.30 -12.07 26.45
N GLU A 92 5.69 -11.63 25.34
CA GLU A 92 6.16 -10.51 24.53
C GLU A 92 5.04 -9.49 24.32
N VAL A 93 5.39 -8.20 24.35
CA VAL A 93 4.43 -7.09 24.24
C VAL A 93 4.86 -6.02 23.23
N GLN A 94 5.91 -6.29 22.45
CA GLN A 94 6.41 -5.37 21.44
C GLN A 94 6.78 -6.14 20.18
N PRO A 95 6.76 -5.48 19.00
CA PRO A 95 7.43 -5.96 17.80
C PRO A 95 8.90 -6.32 18.08
N GLY A 96 9.48 -7.18 17.24
CA GLY A 96 10.82 -7.75 17.46
C GLY A 96 11.69 -7.79 16.22
N SER A 97 12.63 -8.75 16.15
CA SER A 97 13.66 -8.81 15.09
C SER A 97 14.49 -7.51 15.04
N SER A 98 14.81 -6.99 13.86
CA SER A 98 15.52 -5.71 13.70
C SER A 98 14.52 -4.56 13.86
N HIS A 99 14.20 -4.20 15.11
CA HIS A 99 13.07 -3.36 15.47
C HIS A 99 13.46 -1.90 15.67
N ILE A 100 13.07 -1.04 14.73
CA ILE A 100 13.18 0.42 14.83
C ILE A 100 11.87 0.99 15.39
N ARG A 101 11.98 1.68 16.53
CA ARG A 101 10.90 2.45 17.17
C ARG A 101 10.98 3.91 16.74
N VAL A 102 10.00 4.37 15.99
CA VAL A 102 9.94 5.75 15.47
C VAL A 102 9.45 6.68 16.59
N LEU A 103 10.39 7.31 17.29
CA LEU A 103 10.09 8.20 18.42
C LEU A 103 10.24 9.68 18.09
N ASN A 104 10.92 10.01 16.97
CA ASN A 104 11.13 11.35 16.40
C ASN A 104 10.96 12.53 17.37
N THR A 105 12.08 13.06 17.84
CA THR A 105 12.11 14.27 18.68
C THR A 105 12.72 15.48 17.95
N ASP A 106 13.08 15.30 16.67
CA ASP A 106 13.72 16.28 15.80
C ASP A 106 12.73 17.20 15.04
N GLY A 107 11.44 17.06 15.32
CA GLY A 107 10.37 17.82 14.66
C GLY A 107 9.95 17.29 13.29
N ASN A 108 10.48 16.15 12.85
CA ASN A 108 10.07 15.47 11.62
C ASN A 108 9.15 14.29 11.91
N SER A 109 8.42 13.86 10.87
CA SER A 109 7.44 12.78 10.97
C SER A 109 7.93 11.45 10.39
N GLU A 110 8.91 11.49 9.50
CA GLU A 110 9.40 10.31 8.81
C GLU A 110 10.53 9.64 9.58
N ALA A 111 10.58 8.31 9.58
CA ALA A 111 11.76 7.59 10.05
C ALA A 111 12.88 7.66 9.01
N PHE A 112 12.54 7.38 7.74
CA PHE A 112 13.44 7.48 6.60
C PHE A 112 12.87 8.44 5.55
N LEU A 113 13.61 9.52 5.27
CA LEU A 113 13.41 10.38 4.11
C LEU A 113 14.43 10.02 3.03
N VAL A 114 13.96 9.68 1.84
CA VAL A 114 14.81 9.46 0.67
C VAL A 114 14.61 10.62 -0.29
N GLN A 115 15.65 11.44 -0.43
CA GLN A 115 15.60 12.65 -1.24
C GLN A 115 17.00 13.05 -1.69
N ARG A 116 17.11 13.49 -2.94
CA ARG A 116 18.29 14.20 -3.44
C ARG A 116 17.88 15.56 -3.97
N ALA A 117 18.58 16.60 -3.51
CA ALA A 117 18.37 17.97 -3.98
C ALA A 117 18.83 18.12 -5.44
N GLY A 118 18.14 18.98 -6.19
CA GLY A 118 18.36 19.18 -7.63
C GLY A 118 17.28 18.51 -8.48
N ARG A 119 17.18 18.94 -9.74
CA ARG A 119 16.22 18.36 -10.68
C ARG A 119 16.76 17.05 -11.27
N PRO A 120 15.93 16.04 -11.55
CA PRO A 120 16.39 14.76 -12.08
C PRO A 120 17.24 14.88 -13.34
N GLU A 121 16.97 15.85 -14.21
CA GLU A 121 17.77 16.13 -15.42
C GLU A 121 19.20 16.62 -15.11
N ASP A 122 19.42 17.26 -13.96
CA ASP A 122 20.70 17.85 -13.57
C ASP A 122 21.54 16.90 -12.72
N VAL A 123 20.88 16.17 -11.80
CA VAL A 123 21.57 15.34 -10.79
C VAL A 123 21.31 13.85 -10.95
N GLY A 124 20.54 13.44 -11.96
CA GLY A 124 20.02 12.09 -12.12
C GLY A 124 18.95 11.75 -11.08
N ARG A 125 18.25 10.62 -11.27
CA ARG A 125 17.36 10.03 -10.26
C ARG A 125 18.16 9.24 -9.23
N LEU A 126 17.64 9.13 -8.00
CA LEU A 126 18.19 8.14 -7.07
C LEU A 126 17.85 6.75 -7.58
N SER A 127 18.82 5.84 -7.58
CA SER A 127 18.62 4.50 -8.13
C SER A 127 19.03 3.39 -7.17
N GLY A 128 18.34 2.26 -7.23
CA GLY A 128 18.76 1.01 -6.58
C GLY A 128 18.88 1.06 -5.06
N VAL A 129 18.15 1.96 -4.38
CA VAL A 129 18.04 1.94 -2.92
C VAL A 129 17.19 0.74 -2.51
N VAL A 130 17.61 0.03 -1.46
CA VAL A 130 16.96 -1.17 -0.96
C VAL A 130 16.69 -1.05 0.54
N PHE A 131 15.44 -1.28 0.94
CA PHE A 131 15.07 -1.51 2.33
C PHE A 131 14.63 -2.97 2.48
N GLN A 132 15.27 -3.71 3.40
CA GLN A 132 15.10 -5.15 3.43
C GLN A 132 15.05 -5.77 4.84
N ASP A 133 14.06 -6.61 5.12
CA ASP A 133 14.05 -7.53 6.27
C ASP A 133 14.22 -6.85 7.66
N PHE A 134 13.62 -5.69 7.89
CA PHE A 134 13.57 -5.07 9.23
C PHE A 134 12.19 -4.51 9.56
N CYS A 135 11.97 -4.18 10.84
CA CYS A 135 10.70 -3.69 11.37
C CYS A 135 10.76 -2.18 11.63
N ILE A 136 9.74 -1.45 11.18
CA ILE A 136 9.50 -0.05 11.54
C ILE A 136 8.17 0.04 12.29
N ASP A 137 8.27 0.40 13.57
CA ASP A 137 7.15 0.56 14.49
C ASP A 137 6.94 2.05 14.80
N GLY A 138 5.72 2.52 14.57
CA GLY A 138 5.35 3.89 14.84
C GLY A 138 5.17 4.24 16.32
N VAL A 139 5.17 3.29 17.27
CA VAL A 139 5.03 3.48 18.73
C VAL A 139 4.06 4.60 19.11
N SER A 140 2.83 4.24 19.44
CA SER A 140 1.79 5.21 19.77
C SER A 140 0.98 4.78 20.99
N ALA A 141 0.56 5.74 21.80
CA ALA A 141 -0.37 5.50 22.90
C ALA A 141 -1.82 5.27 22.40
N VAL A 142 -2.11 5.62 21.15
CA VAL A 142 -3.42 5.47 20.51
C VAL A 142 -3.27 4.87 19.12
N LYS A 143 -4.30 4.18 18.65
CA LYS A 143 -4.32 3.59 17.31
C LYS A 143 -4.10 4.68 16.23
N PRO A 144 -3.17 4.49 15.27
CA PRO A 144 -2.65 5.55 14.41
C PRO A 144 -3.47 5.75 13.12
N TYR A 145 -4.77 5.47 13.12
CA TYR A 145 -5.53 5.35 11.88
C TYR A 145 -6.02 6.69 11.31
N THR A 146 -6.72 7.52 12.10
CA THR A 146 -7.05 8.94 11.81
C THR A 146 -7.71 9.52 13.08
N PRO A 147 -7.33 10.73 13.57
CA PRO A 147 -6.35 11.69 13.02
C PRO A 147 -4.88 11.25 13.10
N GLY A 148 -4.62 9.96 13.35
CA GLY A 148 -3.33 9.34 13.13
C GLY A 148 -2.28 9.76 14.15
N ASN A 149 -1.05 9.26 14.00
CA ASN A 149 0.10 9.68 14.80
C ASN A 149 1.10 10.53 14.00
N SER A 150 0.75 10.88 12.76
CA SER A 150 1.53 11.63 11.77
C SER A 150 2.86 11.01 11.41
N LYS A 151 3.16 9.78 11.84
CA LYS A 151 4.44 9.13 11.60
C LYS A 151 4.42 8.40 10.26
N THR A 152 5.51 8.56 9.52
CA THR A 152 5.75 7.87 8.25
C THR A 152 6.94 6.92 8.39
N GLY A 153 6.83 5.69 7.93
CA GLY A 153 7.95 4.75 7.92
C GLY A 153 9.01 5.17 6.91
N ILE A 154 8.68 5.04 5.62
CA ILE A 154 9.57 5.42 4.51
C ILE A 154 8.86 6.45 3.62
N SER A 155 9.52 7.59 3.41
CA SER A 155 9.06 8.68 2.54
C SER A 155 10.09 8.96 1.46
N VAL A 156 9.76 8.67 0.21
CA VAL A 156 10.61 8.97 -0.96
C VAL A 156 10.03 10.18 -1.67
N GLN A 157 10.78 11.28 -1.72
CA GLN A 157 10.29 12.58 -2.19
C GLN A 157 10.90 13.05 -3.52
N SER A 158 11.93 12.35 -4.00
CA SER A 158 12.55 12.55 -5.32
C SER A 158 12.16 11.43 -6.27
N ASP A 159 12.10 11.74 -7.57
CA ASP A 159 11.97 10.73 -8.63
C ASP A 159 13.09 9.69 -8.49
N ASN A 160 12.69 8.44 -8.60
CA ASN A 160 13.53 7.29 -8.26
C ASN A 160 13.39 6.18 -9.30
N ASP A 161 14.38 5.30 -9.32
CA ASP A 161 14.48 4.24 -10.31
C ASP A 161 14.96 2.93 -9.68
N SER A 162 14.25 1.83 -9.92
CA SER A 162 14.63 0.48 -9.51
C SER A 162 14.82 0.34 -7.98
N PHE A 163 14.00 1.02 -7.18
CA PHE A 163 14.00 0.84 -5.72
C PHE A 163 13.37 -0.49 -5.34
N ARG A 164 13.80 -1.04 -4.19
CA ARG A 164 13.23 -2.27 -3.64
C ARG A 164 12.90 -2.12 -2.16
N ILE A 165 11.69 -2.49 -1.80
CA ILE A 165 11.24 -2.59 -0.42
C ILE A 165 10.74 -4.02 -0.23
N GLU A 166 11.53 -4.82 0.49
CA GLU A 166 11.39 -6.28 0.47
C GLU A 166 11.43 -6.90 1.88
N GLY A 167 10.49 -7.79 2.19
CA GLY A 167 10.54 -8.53 3.46
C GLY A 167 10.37 -7.67 4.72
N MET A 168 9.90 -6.44 4.57
CA MET A 168 9.79 -5.46 5.66
C MET A 168 8.60 -5.75 6.57
N GLY A 169 8.69 -5.29 7.81
CA GLY A 169 7.56 -5.17 8.73
C GLY A 169 7.24 -3.72 9.02
N PHE A 170 5.99 -3.34 8.88
CA PHE A 170 5.50 -2.01 9.24
C PHE A 170 4.31 -2.15 10.17
N VAL A 171 4.35 -1.44 11.30
CA VAL A 171 3.30 -1.48 12.31
C VAL A 171 3.11 -0.12 12.94
N TYR A 172 1.86 0.21 13.24
CA TYR A 172 1.50 1.37 14.04
C TYR A 172 1.95 2.74 13.49
N LEU A 173 2.03 2.88 12.16
CA LEU A 173 2.33 4.16 11.48
C LEU A 173 1.05 4.76 10.86
N GLU A 174 0.97 6.08 10.75
CA GLU A 174 -0.09 6.69 9.92
C GLU A 174 0.14 6.34 8.44
N HIS A 175 1.40 6.43 7.99
CA HIS A 175 1.82 6.06 6.64
C HIS A 175 2.98 5.06 6.70
N ALA A 176 2.82 3.84 6.21
CA ALA A 176 3.95 2.91 6.15
C ALA A 176 4.97 3.35 5.08
N MET A 177 4.50 3.54 3.84
CA MET A 177 5.35 3.88 2.70
C MET A 177 4.66 4.90 1.77
N THR A 178 5.35 6.02 1.53
CA THR A 178 4.96 7.00 0.52
C THR A 178 6.11 7.17 -0.48
N VAL A 179 5.87 6.89 -1.75
CA VAL A 179 6.89 6.90 -2.79
C VAL A 179 6.45 7.77 -3.97
N ARG A 180 7.07 8.94 -4.10
CA ARG A 180 6.82 9.86 -5.20
C ARG A 180 7.66 9.53 -6.43
N GLY A 181 7.09 9.59 -7.62
CA GLY A 181 7.85 9.51 -8.87
C GLY A 181 8.55 8.16 -9.08
N ALA A 182 7.85 7.07 -8.79
CA ALA A 182 8.41 5.71 -8.79
C ALA A 182 8.54 5.15 -10.20
N ASP A 183 9.76 4.76 -10.61
CA ASP A 183 10.03 4.06 -11.86
C ASP A 183 10.65 2.68 -11.58
N ALA A 184 10.05 1.62 -12.13
CA ALA A 184 10.54 0.25 -12.02
C ALA A 184 10.75 -0.24 -10.56
N CYS A 185 10.02 0.32 -9.60
CA CYS A 185 10.13 -0.03 -8.19
C CYS A 185 9.45 -1.36 -7.86
N SER A 186 9.97 -2.04 -6.84
CA SER A 186 9.50 -3.33 -6.35
C SER A 186 9.11 -3.26 -4.87
N PHE A 187 7.85 -3.58 -4.58
CA PHE A 187 7.34 -3.74 -3.23
C PHE A 187 6.92 -5.21 -3.07
N THR A 188 7.76 -6.02 -2.42
CA THR A 188 7.51 -7.47 -2.38
C THR A 188 7.71 -8.12 -1.03
N ASN A 189 6.85 -9.09 -0.70
CA ASN A 189 6.94 -9.90 0.51
C ASN A 189 6.92 -9.08 1.82
N ASN A 190 6.34 -7.88 1.82
CA ASN A 190 6.24 -7.05 3.01
C ASN A 190 5.02 -7.45 3.85
N PHE A 191 5.12 -7.24 5.16
CA PHE A 191 4.02 -7.33 6.10
C PHE A 191 3.72 -5.94 6.66
N VAL A 192 2.66 -5.31 6.14
CA VAL A 192 2.22 -3.98 6.53
C VAL A 192 0.88 -4.13 7.22
N ALA A 193 0.80 -3.82 8.51
CA ALA A 193 -0.43 -4.02 9.26
C ALA A 193 -0.59 -2.94 10.32
N GLU A 194 -1.85 -2.64 10.67
CA GLU A 194 -2.17 -1.68 11.72
C GLU A 194 -1.54 -0.30 11.45
N CYS A 195 -1.47 0.05 10.18
CA CYS A 195 -1.12 1.37 9.70
C CYS A 195 -2.36 2.04 9.11
N GLY A 196 -2.37 3.39 9.08
CA GLY A 196 -3.42 4.15 8.40
C GLY A 196 -3.43 3.81 6.91
N SER A 197 -2.32 4.11 6.23
CA SER A 197 -2.05 3.74 4.83
C SER A 197 -0.83 2.83 4.71
N SER A 198 -0.86 1.91 3.74
CA SER A 198 0.23 0.96 3.50
C SER A 198 1.19 1.41 2.40
N ILE A 199 0.77 1.43 1.14
CA ILE A 199 1.62 1.82 0.00
C ILE A 199 0.96 2.96 -0.76
N GLU A 200 1.62 4.11 -0.86
CA GLU A 200 1.12 5.30 -1.54
C GLU A 200 2.11 5.77 -2.61
N LEU A 201 1.77 5.59 -3.88
CA LEU A 201 2.55 6.04 -5.04
C LEU A 201 2.04 7.42 -5.49
N THR A 202 2.84 8.47 -5.29
CA THR A 202 2.42 9.86 -5.53
C THR A 202 3.19 10.52 -6.69
N GLY A 203 2.68 11.64 -7.18
CA GLY A 203 3.21 12.40 -8.32
C GLY A 203 2.95 11.73 -9.66
N ALA A 204 3.58 10.58 -9.88
CA ALA A 204 3.40 9.67 -11.02
C ALA A 204 4.16 8.36 -10.72
N SER A 205 3.78 7.27 -11.38
CA SER A 205 4.53 6.02 -11.28
C SER A 205 4.48 5.21 -12.57
N GLN A 206 5.53 4.45 -12.88
CA GLN A 206 5.55 3.60 -14.06
C GLN A 206 6.29 2.28 -13.83
N SER A 207 5.78 1.20 -14.44
CA SER A 207 6.40 -0.14 -14.38
C SER A 207 6.66 -0.67 -12.96
N VAL A 208 5.91 -0.18 -11.97
CA VAL A 208 6.03 -0.59 -10.57
C VAL A 208 5.38 -1.95 -10.37
N LYS A 209 5.97 -2.81 -9.53
CA LYS A 209 5.34 -4.05 -9.07
C LYS A 209 5.08 -4.02 -7.57
N ILE A 210 3.86 -4.35 -7.17
CA ILE A 210 3.42 -4.54 -5.79
C ILE A 210 2.94 -5.98 -5.66
N THR A 211 3.78 -6.86 -5.12
CA THR A 211 3.57 -8.30 -5.20
C THR A 211 3.77 -9.06 -3.90
N ASN A 212 2.96 -10.08 -3.64
CA ASN A 212 3.17 -11.00 -2.50
C ASN A 212 3.20 -10.31 -1.12
N ASN A 213 2.53 -9.17 -0.94
CA ASN A 213 2.49 -8.47 0.34
C ASN A 213 1.28 -8.92 1.18
N TYR A 214 1.44 -8.86 2.50
CA TYR A 214 0.32 -8.79 3.44
C TYR A 214 0.05 -7.32 3.75
N LEU A 215 -1.11 -6.82 3.34
CA LEU A 215 -1.53 -5.43 3.57
C LEU A 215 -2.81 -5.44 4.41
N ILE A 216 -2.67 -5.08 5.68
CA ILE A 216 -3.74 -5.13 6.69
C ILE A 216 -3.95 -3.71 7.20
N SER A 217 -4.38 -2.84 6.28
CA SER A 217 -4.61 -1.42 6.53
C SER A 217 -5.89 -1.19 7.32
N ALA A 218 -5.90 -0.16 8.16
CA ALA A 218 -7.11 0.31 8.80
C ALA A 218 -8.06 0.97 7.79
N TRP A 219 -9.32 1.14 8.21
CA TRP A 219 -10.40 1.71 7.40
C TRP A 219 -10.20 3.18 6.99
N ALA A 220 -9.20 3.84 7.56
CA ALA A 220 -9.00 5.27 7.45
C ALA A 220 -8.11 5.68 6.26
N GLY A 221 -7.29 4.78 5.74
CA GLY A 221 -6.36 5.07 4.64
C GLY A 221 -6.52 4.13 3.44
N PHE A 222 -5.38 3.82 2.81
CA PHE A 222 -5.29 2.98 1.63
C PHE A 222 -4.46 1.72 1.89
N SER A 223 -4.89 0.58 1.36
CA SER A 223 -4.00 -0.57 1.22
C SER A 223 -2.98 -0.28 0.11
N ILE A 224 -3.47 0.21 -1.04
CA ILE A 224 -2.63 0.67 -2.15
C ILE A 224 -3.27 1.93 -2.73
N TYR A 225 -2.49 3.00 -2.86
CA TYR A 225 -2.86 4.19 -3.61
C TYR A 225 -1.86 4.43 -4.72
N ALA A 226 -2.32 4.83 -5.90
CA ALA A 226 -1.46 5.37 -6.93
C ALA A 226 -2.16 6.46 -7.76
N GLU A 227 -1.46 7.56 -8.02
CA GLU A 227 -1.89 8.58 -8.98
C GLU A 227 -1.01 8.59 -10.23
N LYS A 228 -1.63 8.84 -11.38
CA LYS A 228 -0.94 8.96 -12.68
C LYS A 228 -0.01 7.78 -12.95
N ALA A 229 -0.51 6.59 -12.64
CA ALA A 229 0.24 5.34 -12.77
C ALA A 229 0.16 4.80 -14.19
N GLU A 230 1.27 4.25 -14.68
CA GLU A 230 1.39 3.69 -16.02
C GLU A 230 1.96 2.27 -15.96
N GLY A 231 1.18 1.28 -16.37
CA GLY A 231 1.67 -0.09 -16.48
C GLY A 231 2.10 -0.73 -15.16
N ILE A 232 1.49 -0.33 -14.03
CA ILE A 232 1.83 -0.93 -12.73
C ILE A 232 1.17 -2.31 -12.59
N ASN A 233 1.83 -3.22 -11.88
CA ASN A 233 1.35 -4.57 -11.62
C ASN A 233 1.14 -4.82 -10.12
N ILE A 234 -0.11 -5.10 -9.74
CA ILE A 234 -0.54 -5.41 -8.38
C ILE A 234 -1.02 -6.86 -8.36
N SER A 235 -0.17 -7.78 -7.86
CA SER A 235 -0.49 -9.21 -7.94
C SER A 235 -0.01 -10.09 -6.80
N GLY A 236 -0.79 -11.11 -6.44
CA GLY A 236 -0.41 -12.08 -5.41
C GLY A 236 -0.47 -11.53 -3.99
N ASN A 237 -1.08 -10.36 -3.77
CA ASN A 237 -1.18 -9.76 -2.44
C ASN A 237 -2.35 -10.38 -1.65
N THR A 238 -2.17 -10.45 -0.33
CA THR A 238 -3.25 -10.72 0.62
C THR A 238 -3.59 -9.42 1.34
N ILE A 239 -4.73 -8.84 0.99
CA ILE A 239 -5.19 -7.56 1.53
C ILE A 239 -6.41 -7.81 2.39
N LEU A 240 -6.34 -7.42 3.66
CA LEU A 240 -7.33 -7.78 4.68
C LEU A 240 -7.84 -6.57 5.44
N TRP A 241 -8.93 -6.81 6.19
CA TRP A 241 -9.59 -5.88 7.11
C TRP A 241 -10.31 -4.71 6.42
N ALA A 242 -9.58 -3.80 5.81
CA ALA A 242 -10.12 -2.70 5.02
C ALA A 242 -9.39 -2.58 3.69
N CYS A 243 -9.56 -3.60 2.84
CA CYS A 243 -9.00 -3.55 1.49
C CYS A 243 -9.49 -2.31 0.75
N ASN A 244 -8.53 -1.51 0.28
CA ASN A 244 -8.75 -0.33 -0.52
C ASN A 244 -7.56 -0.13 -1.48
N ILE A 245 -7.76 -0.52 -2.73
CA ILE A 245 -6.85 -0.23 -3.84
C ILE A 245 -7.47 0.92 -4.64
N THR A 246 -6.89 2.11 -4.55
CA THR A 246 -7.36 3.28 -5.30
C THR A 246 -6.31 3.70 -6.32
N LEU A 247 -6.68 3.66 -7.61
CA LEU A 247 -5.88 4.21 -8.69
C LEU A 247 -6.62 5.41 -9.30
N THR A 248 -5.93 6.54 -9.45
CA THR A 248 -6.49 7.75 -10.05
C THR A 248 -5.65 8.21 -11.23
N GLU A 249 -6.29 8.58 -12.35
CA GLU A 249 -5.60 8.90 -13.61
C GLU A 249 -4.62 7.79 -14.06
N ALA A 250 -4.91 6.53 -13.72
CA ALA A 250 -4.02 5.39 -13.94
C ALA A 250 -4.38 4.63 -15.21
N ASN A 251 -3.37 4.22 -15.97
CA ASN A 251 -3.56 3.57 -17.26
C ASN A 251 -2.77 2.27 -17.40
N ARG A 252 -3.33 1.34 -18.18
CA ARG A 252 -2.67 0.10 -18.62
C ARG A 252 -2.12 -0.74 -17.46
N SER A 253 -2.69 -0.59 -16.27
CA SER A 253 -2.27 -1.25 -15.06
C SER A 253 -3.00 -2.58 -14.86
N THR A 254 -2.41 -3.49 -14.12
CA THR A 254 -2.97 -4.82 -13.84
C THR A 254 -3.13 -5.04 -12.34
N ILE A 255 -4.34 -5.42 -11.93
CA ILE A 255 -4.67 -5.88 -10.57
C ILE A 255 -5.16 -7.32 -10.68
N SER A 256 -4.29 -8.28 -10.35
CA SER A 256 -4.61 -9.69 -10.58
C SER A 256 -4.14 -10.67 -9.52
N ALA A 257 -4.84 -11.80 -9.40
CA ALA A 257 -4.45 -12.88 -8.49
C ALA A 257 -4.28 -12.44 -7.02
N ASN A 258 -5.07 -11.45 -6.55
CA ASN A 258 -5.05 -10.99 -5.17
C ASN A 258 -6.18 -11.63 -4.35
N LYS A 259 -5.92 -11.85 -3.06
CA LYS A 259 -6.95 -12.18 -2.07
C LYS A 259 -7.35 -10.91 -1.34
N LEU A 260 -8.59 -10.49 -1.53
CA LEU A 260 -9.08 -9.19 -1.04
C LEU A 260 -10.22 -9.43 -0.04
N LEU A 261 -10.04 -8.99 1.21
CA LEU A 261 -11.07 -9.01 2.24
C LEU A 261 -11.30 -7.59 2.75
N SER A 262 -12.56 -7.17 2.83
CA SER A 262 -12.92 -5.87 3.38
C SER A 262 -14.18 -5.89 4.24
N ASN A 263 -14.09 -5.18 5.36
CA ASN A 263 -15.19 -4.72 6.20
C ASN A 263 -15.84 -3.43 5.68
N PHE A 264 -15.44 -2.93 4.49
CA PHE A 264 -16.04 -1.74 3.86
C PHE A 264 -16.21 -1.89 2.33
N PRO A 265 -17.08 -1.09 1.70
CA PRO A 265 -17.16 -0.95 0.24
C PRO A 265 -15.90 -0.27 -0.35
N GLY A 266 -15.80 -0.19 -1.68
CA GLY A 266 -14.69 0.48 -2.37
C GLY A 266 -13.37 -0.28 -2.31
N MET A 267 -13.40 -1.59 -2.57
CA MET A 267 -12.22 -2.45 -2.49
C MET A 267 -11.21 -2.16 -3.60
N ILE A 268 -11.69 -1.90 -4.82
CA ILE A 268 -10.90 -1.39 -5.93
C ILE A 268 -11.64 -0.21 -6.56
N SER A 269 -10.96 0.94 -6.66
CA SER A 269 -11.47 2.14 -7.32
C SER A 269 -10.52 2.59 -8.42
N LEU A 270 -11.03 2.68 -9.65
CA LEU A 270 -10.38 3.31 -10.78
C LEU A 270 -11.05 4.66 -11.01
N LEU A 271 -10.36 5.75 -10.71
CA LEU A 271 -10.92 7.10 -10.62
C LEU A 271 -10.35 8.03 -11.68
N ASN A 272 -11.07 9.13 -11.94
CA ASN A 272 -10.59 10.28 -12.71
C ASN A 272 -10.03 9.89 -14.10
N GLY A 273 -10.77 9.08 -14.85
CA GLY A 273 -10.40 8.70 -16.22
C GLY A 273 -9.35 7.57 -16.29
N SER A 274 -9.21 6.77 -15.24
CA SER A 274 -8.30 5.62 -15.24
C SER A 274 -8.73 4.58 -16.28
N SER A 275 -7.90 4.34 -17.29
CA SER A 275 -8.33 3.65 -18.52
C SER A 275 -7.41 2.52 -18.98
N GLY A 276 -7.98 1.52 -19.66
CA GLY A 276 -7.24 0.38 -20.20
C GLY A 276 -6.65 -0.54 -19.13
N ASN A 277 -7.18 -0.53 -17.90
CA ASN A 277 -6.68 -1.33 -16.80
C ASN A 277 -7.34 -2.72 -16.77
N LEU A 278 -6.63 -3.71 -16.24
CA LEU A 278 -7.11 -5.08 -16.07
C LEU A 278 -7.30 -5.41 -14.58
N ILE A 279 -8.52 -5.82 -14.20
CA ILE A 279 -8.86 -6.38 -12.89
C ILE A 279 -9.28 -7.84 -13.10
N SER A 280 -8.39 -8.80 -12.78
CA SER A 280 -8.66 -10.21 -13.12
C SER A 280 -8.16 -11.26 -12.13
N GLY A 281 -8.92 -12.34 -11.97
CA GLY A 281 -8.49 -13.48 -11.15
C GLY A 281 -8.36 -13.15 -9.67
N ASN A 282 -9.04 -12.10 -9.19
CA ASN A 282 -9.03 -11.72 -7.77
C ASN A 282 -10.17 -12.42 -7.02
N HIS A 283 -9.95 -12.66 -5.73
CA HIS A 283 -10.96 -13.19 -4.83
C HIS A 283 -11.41 -12.13 -3.84
N PHE A 284 -12.59 -11.55 -4.07
CA PHE A 284 -13.20 -10.54 -3.23
C PHE A 284 -14.07 -11.19 -2.15
N ARG A 285 -13.85 -10.79 -0.89
CA ARG A 285 -14.68 -11.13 0.25
C ARG A 285 -15.09 -9.87 1.00
N ARG A 286 -16.33 -9.47 0.82
CA ARG A 286 -16.98 -8.39 1.56
C ARG A 286 -17.76 -8.99 2.72
N VAL A 287 -17.43 -8.58 3.94
CA VAL A 287 -18.12 -9.00 5.18
C VAL A 287 -18.48 -7.80 6.04
N TYR A 288 -19.43 -7.99 6.95
CA TYR A 288 -19.60 -7.06 8.07
C TYR A 288 -18.58 -7.40 9.17
N GLY A 289 -17.96 -6.38 9.74
CA GLY A 289 -16.96 -6.55 10.78
C GLY A 289 -16.76 -5.29 11.60
N ASP A 290 -15.65 -5.24 12.32
CA ASP A 290 -15.28 -4.13 13.17
C ASP A 290 -14.74 -2.93 12.38
N GLY A 291 -14.69 -1.79 13.06
CA GLY A 291 -14.33 -0.49 12.49
C GLY A 291 -15.55 0.30 12.01
N THR A 292 -15.36 1.60 11.83
CA THR A 292 -16.40 2.51 11.34
C THR A 292 -15.81 3.39 10.26
N SER A 293 -16.23 3.16 9.01
CA SER A 293 -15.91 4.03 7.90
C SER A 293 -17.19 4.65 7.37
N THR A 294 -17.21 5.97 7.26
CA THR A 294 -18.26 6.72 6.57
C THR A 294 -17.83 7.10 5.15
N ARG A 295 -16.70 6.57 4.68
CA ARG A 295 -16.08 6.96 3.41
C ARG A 295 -17.00 6.64 2.23
N PHE A 296 -17.57 5.45 2.22
CA PHE A 296 -18.43 4.94 1.15
C PHE A 296 -19.57 4.10 1.73
N ASP A 297 -20.73 4.17 1.08
CA ASP A 297 -21.86 3.28 1.34
C ASP A 297 -21.80 2.05 0.41
N ASP A 298 -22.71 1.08 0.58
CA ASP A 298 -22.74 -0.15 -0.21
C ASP A 298 -23.22 0.07 -1.65
N LEU A 299 -23.62 1.29 -2.05
CA LEU A 299 -23.92 1.63 -3.45
C LEU A 299 -22.66 2.03 -4.23
N TYR A 300 -21.58 2.38 -3.55
CA TYR A 300 -20.31 2.76 -4.17
C TYR A 300 -19.65 1.63 -4.99
N GLY A 301 -20.00 0.37 -4.70
CA GLY A 301 -19.43 -0.81 -5.34
C GLY A 301 -18.26 -1.43 -4.56
N LEU A 302 -18.02 -2.73 -4.76
CA LEU A 302 -16.73 -3.33 -4.40
C LEU A 302 -15.66 -2.97 -5.42
N VAL A 303 -16.06 -2.90 -6.70
CA VAL A 303 -15.28 -2.35 -7.80
C VAL A 303 -15.98 -1.10 -8.31
N HIS A 304 -15.27 0.03 -8.34
CA HIS A 304 -15.76 1.31 -8.84
C HIS A 304 -14.94 1.73 -10.05
N LEU A 305 -15.60 1.96 -11.19
CA LEU A 305 -14.95 2.32 -12.45
C LEU A 305 -15.39 3.70 -12.94
N SER A 306 -14.43 4.59 -13.12
CA SER A 306 -14.57 5.91 -13.76
C SER A 306 -13.44 6.11 -14.76
N GLY A 307 -13.66 5.62 -15.98
CA GLY A 307 -12.70 5.64 -17.08
C GLY A 307 -13.06 4.63 -18.18
N ASP A 308 -12.21 4.55 -19.20
CA ASP A 308 -12.53 3.87 -20.46
C ASP A 308 -11.78 2.55 -20.61
N ASP A 309 -12.34 1.64 -21.40
CA ASP A 309 -11.65 0.43 -21.88
C ASP A 309 -11.07 -0.46 -20.75
N ASN A 310 -11.58 -0.36 -19.52
CA ASN A 310 -11.13 -1.22 -18.42
C ASN A 310 -11.78 -2.61 -18.53
N ALA A 311 -11.06 -3.63 -18.11
CA ALA A 311 -11.53 -5.01 -18.09
C ALA A 311 -11.65 -5.54 -16.66
N VAL A 312 -12.84 -5.96 -16.25
CA VAL A 312 -13.08 -6.68 -14.98
C VAL A 312 -13.51 -8.10 -15.32
N ILE A 313 -12.57 -9.04 -15.26
CA ILE A 313 -12.78 -10.38 -15.80
C ILE A 313 -12.34 -11.51 -14.87
N ALA A 314 -13.10 -12.60 -14.84
CA ALA A 314 -12.73 -13.82 -14.11
C ALA A 314 -12.46 -13.61 -12.61
N ASN A 315 -13.21 -12.73 -11.95
CA ASN A 315 -13.12 -12.51 -10.51
C ASN A 315 -14.19 -13.30 -9.75
N GLN A 316 -13.89 -13.69 -8.52
CA GLN A 316 -14.84 -14.28 -7.58
C GLN A 316 -15.26 -13.23 -6.55
N PHE A 317 -16.55 -12.93 -6.47
CA PHE A 317 -17.13 -12.05 -5.47
C PHE A 317 -17.93 -12.84 -4.44
N SER A 318 -17.62 -12.64 -3.17
CA SER A 318 -18.39 -13.12 -2.02
C SER A 318 -18.86 -11.94 -1.19
N TYR A 319 -20.16 -11.69 -1.12
CA TYR A 319 -20.77 -10.63 -0.33
C TYR A 319 -21.58 -11.22 0.82
N SER A 320 -21.21 -10.88 2.06
CA SER A 320 -21.81 -11.43 3.28
C SER A 320 -21.96 -10.34 4.35
N VAL A 321 -22.92 -9.44 4.16
CA VAL A 321 -23.27 -8.37 5.11
C VAL A 321 -24.71 -8.59 5.56
N PRO A 322 -25.02 -8.55 6.87
CA PRO A 322 -26.39 -8.66 7.33
C PRO A 322 -27.27 -7.54 6.76
N PRO A 323 -28.53 -7.80 6.34
CA PRO A 323 -29.37 -6.80 5.68
C PRO A 323 -29.51 -5.48 6.45
N GLN A 324 -29.58 -5.54 7.78
CA GLN A 324 -29.70 -4.36 8.65
C GLN A 324 -28.43 -3.50 8.71
N ASN A 325 -27.30 -4.02 8.23
CA ASN A 325 -26.01 -3.33 8.20
C ASN A 325 -25.67 -2.78 6.80
N ILE A 326 -26.56 -2.94 5.83
CA ILE A 326 -26.41 -2.35 4.51
C ILE A 326 -26.71 -0.85 4.61
N SER A 327 -25.84 -0.04 4.00
CA SER A 327 -26.01 1.40 3.88
C SER A 327 -26.11 1.81 2.41
N PRO A 328 -27.10 2.62 1.99
CA PRO A 328 -28.26 3.07 2.76
C PRO A 328 -29.24 1.92 3.07
N ALA A 329 -29.95 2.01 4.18
CA ALA A 329 -30.88 0.96 4.63
C ALA A 329 -31.93 0.61 3.56
N GLY A 330 -32.16 -0.69 3.36
CA GLY A 330 -33.13 -1.20 2.38
C GLY A 330 -32.65 -1.23 0.92
N SER A 331 -31.42 -0.79 0.65
CA SER A 331 -30.83 -0.85 -0.69
C SER A 331 -30.28 -2.23 -1.02
N ASP A 332 -30.24 -2.57 -2.32
CA ASP A 332 -29.42 -3.68 -2.82
C ASP A 332 -27.96 -3.20 -2.98
N PRO A 333 -26.97 -3.82 -2.32
CA PRO A 333 -25.55 -3.49 -2.49
C PRO A 333 -25.07 -3.62 -3.93
N THR A 334 -24.13 -2.77 -4.31
CA THR A 334 -23.48 -2.83 -5.62
C THR A 334 -22.17 -3.63 -5.53
N ILE A 335 -21.98 -4.58 -6.44
CA ILE A 335 -20.73 -5.35 -6.56
C ILE A 335 -19.75 -4.62 -7.48
N ILE A 336 -20.21 -4.30 -8.70
CA ILE A 336 -19.44 -3.53 -9.68
C ILE A 336 -20.28 -2.31 -10.08
N LEU A 337 -19.70 -1.12 -9.93
CA LEU A 337 -20.26 0.14 -10.41
C LEU A 337 -19.41 0.64 -11.58
N VAL A 338 -20.02 0.80 -12.75
CA VAL A 338 -19.49 1.62 -13.84
C VAL A 338 -20.08 3.02 -13.68
N ALA A 339 -19.39 3.88 -12.93
CA ALA A 339 -19.83 5.24 -12.65
C ALA A 339 -19.73 6.14 -13.90
N GLY A 340 -18.83 5.83 -14.83
CA GLY A 340 -18.72 6.53 -16.09
C GLY A 340 -17.62 5.99 -16.99
N GLY A 341 -17.58 6.50 -18.21
CA GLY A 341 -16.64 6.08 -19.25
C GLY A 341 -17.23 5.11 -20.26
N ALA A 342 -16.44 4.78 -21.27
CA ALA A 342 -16.85 4.03 -22.44
C ALA A 342 -16.16 2.66 -22.52
N ARG A 343 -16.86 1.68 -23.13
CA ARG A 343 -16.29 0.40 -23.57
C ARG A 343 -15.66 -0.45 -22.44
N ASN A 344 -16.06 -0.24 -21.20
CA ASN A 344 -15.68 -1.13 -20.10
C ASN A 344 -16.18 -2.56 -20.38
N TYR A 345 -15.37 -3.56 -20.05
CA TYR A 345 -15.60 -4.96 -20.36
C TYR A 345 -15.69 -5.80 -19.08
N LEU A 346 -16.90 -6.26 -18.74
CA LEU A 346 -17.18 -7.01 -17.53
C LEU A 346 -17.54 -8.46 -17.90
N ALA A 347 -16.62 -9.40 -17.73
CA ALA A 347 -16.83 -10.78 -18.20
C ALA A 347 -16.52 -11.88 -17.19
N THR A 348 -17.33 -12.94 -17.20
CA THR A 348 -17.10 -14.19 -16.47
C THR A 348 -16.77 -13.99 -14.99
N ASN A 349 -17.43 -13.02 -14.35
CA ASN A 349 -17.31 -12.81 -12.91
C ASN A 349 -18.37 -13.65 -12.18
N ASN A 350 -17.96 -14.32 -11.11
CA ASN A 350 -18.89 -15.12 -10.30
C ASN A 350 -19.28 -14.34 -9.05
N ILE A 351 -20.59 -14.16 -8.83
CA ILE A 351 -21.12 -13.39 -7.71
C ILE A 351 -21.93 -14.30 -6.79
N SER A 352 -21.49 -14.43 -5.53
CA SER A 352 -22.21 -15.11 -4.46
C SER A 352 -22.53 -14.10 -3.36
N ALA A 353 -23.79 -13.96 -2.99
CA ALA A 353 -24.24 -13.00 -1.98
C ALA A 353 -25.32 -13.57 -1.07
N ASN A 354 -25.36 -13.11 0.20
CA ASN A 354 -26.41 -13.46 1.16
C ASN A 354 -27.67 -12.59 1.03
N VAL A 355 -27.65 -11.58 0.16
CA VAL A 355 -28.72 -10.62 -0.10
C VAL A 355 -28.82 -10.34 -1.61
N GLY A 356 -29.87 -9.65 -2.05
CA GLY A 356 -29.94 -9.11 -3.41
C GLY A 356 -28.81 -8.11 -3.65
N VAL A 357 -28.09 -8.24 -4.77
CA VAL A 357 -26.98 -7.36 -5.14
C VAL A 357 -27.08 -6.95 -6.60
N LYS A 358 -26.39 -5.86 -6.98
CA LYS A 358 -26.42 -5.29 -8.33
C LYS A 358 -25.04 -5.14 -8.97
N VAL A 359 -25.03 -5.25 -10.30
CA VAL A 359 -24.03 -4.64 -11.18
C VAL A 359 -24.69 -3.41 -11.77
N VAL A 360 -24.09 -2.24 -11.55
CA VAL A 360 -24.70 -0.96 -11.87
C VAL A 360 -23.93 -0.29 -13.01
N LEU A 361 -24.66 0.15 -14.02
CA LEU A 361 -24.17 1.02 -15.10
C LEU A 361 -24.82 2.38 -14.92
N ASP A 362 -24.05 3.39 -14.56
CA ASP A 362 -24.60 4.74 -14.41
C ASP A 362 -24.89 5.37 -15.79
N ALA A 363 -25.70 6.43 -15.81
CA ALA A 363 -26.16 7.10 -17.03
C ALA A 363 -25.00 7.64 -17.88
N SER A 364 -23.87 7.97 -17.25
CA SER A 364 -22.66 8.45 -17.92
C SER A 364 -21.83 7.33 -18.57
N SER A 365 -22.19 6.05 -18.35
CA SER A 365 -21.50 4.92 -18.96
C SER A 365 -22.04 4.62 -20.36
N THR A 366 -21.15 4.26 -21.28
CA THR A 366 -21.51 3.96 -22.67
C THR A 366 -20.76 2.75 -23.19
N GLU A 367 -21.37 2.00 -24.10
CA GLU A 367 -20.78 0.85 -24.79
C GLU A 367 -20.19 -0.22 -23.86
N THR A 368 -20.64 -0.27 -22.60
CA THR A 368 -20.16 -1.27 -21.64
C THR A 368 -20.69 -2.63 -22.06
N LYS A 369 -19.83 -3.66 -21.99
CA LYS A 369 -20.16 -5.03 -22.36
C LYS A 369 -20.15 -5.90 -21.11
N LEU A 370 -21.27 -6.58 -20.86
CA LEU A 370 -21.45 -7.49 -19.73
C LEU A 370 -21.68 -8.89 -20.27
N LEU A 371 -20.75 -9.81 -20.01
CA LEU A 371 -20.83 -11.20 -20.50
C LEU A 371 -20.69 -12.17 -19.34
N TYR A 372 -21.75 -12.88 -18.97
CA TYR A 372 -21.73 -13.88 -17.89
C TYR A 372 -21.19 -13.35 -16.55
N THR A 373 -21.47 -12.07 -16.26
CA THR A 373 -21.09 -11.41 -15.01
C THR A 373 -22.25 -11.38 -14.00
N ALA A 374 -23.49 -11.27 -14.50
CA ALA A 374 -24.68 -11.10 -13.68
C ALA A 374 -25.92 -11.62 -14.42
N GLN A 375 -26.93 -12.07 -13.66
CA GLN A 375 -28.27 -12.35 -14.18
C GLN A 375 -28.99 -11.04 -14.56
N ASN A 376 -30.02 -11.11 -15.39
CA ASN A 376 -30.83 -9.94 -15.78
C ASN A 376 -31.35 -9.15 -14.56
N SER A 377 -31.82 -9.85 -13.52
CA SER A 377 -32.34 -9.23 -12.29
C SER A 377 -31.25 -8.52 -11.45
N GLN A 378 -29.99 -8.88 -11.66
CA GLN A 378 -28.83 -8.30 -10.98
C GLN A 378 -28.27 -7.09 -11.74
N VAL A 379 -28.65 -6.85 -12.99
CA VAL A 379 -28.19 -5.67 -13.74
C VAL A 379 -29.13 -4.49 -13.49
N ARG A 380 -28.56 -3.35 -13.11
CA ARG A 380 -29.26 -2.06 -13.04
C ARG A 380 -28.54 -1.08 -13.95
N ALA A 381 -29.12 -0.82 -15.11
CA ALA A 381 -28.57 0.12 -16.08
C ALA A 381 -29.39 1.42 -16.12
N TYR A 382 -28.72 2.55 -15.99
CA TYR A 382 -29.26 3.90 -16.19
C TYR A 382 -28.90 4.47 -17.57
N THR A 383 -28.32 3.62 -18.43
CA THR A 383 -27.97 3.89 -19.83
C THR A 383 -28.62 2.83 -20.71
N GLU A 384 -28.99 3.19 -21.94
CA GLU A 384 -29.46 2.25 -22.96
C GLU A 384 -28.33 1.74 -23.85
N ASN A 385 -27.16 2.37 -23.78
CA ASN A 385 -26.00 2.04 -24.61
C ASN A 385 -25.08 1.04 -23.90
N TYR A 386 -25.49 -0.22 -23.85
CA TYR A 386 -24.68 -1.33 -23.34
C TYR A 386 -25.06 -2.64 -24.03
N ALA A 387 -24.18 -3.64 -23.96
CA ALA A 387 -24.46 -4.99 -24.42
C ALA A 387 -24.46 -5.96 -23.23
N LEU A 388 -25.47 -6.82 -23.15
CA LEU A 388 -25.62 -7.81 -22.08
C LEU A 388 -25.83 -9.21 -22.64
N VAL A 389 -24.97 -10.13 -22.21
CA VAL A 389 -25.20 -11.57 -22.20
C VAL A 389 -25.28 -11.99 -20.75
N ALA A 390 -26.50 -12.14 -20.24
CA ALA A 390 -26.73 -12.48 -18.84
C ALA A 390 -26.19 -13.88 -18.49
N THR A 391 -25.82 -14.07 -17.22
CA THR A 391 -25.55 -15.41 -16.68
C THR A 391 -26.83 -16.26 -16.77
N PRO A 392 -26.77 -17.49 -17.32
CA PRO A 392 -27.93 -18.38 -17.46
C PRO A 392 -28.64 -18.72 -16.15
#